data_AF-A0A3A6NQU0-F1
#
_entry.id   AF-A0A3A6NQU0-F1
#
_cell.length_a   1.000
_cell.length_b   1.000
_cell.length_c   1.000
_cell.angle_alpha   90.00
_cell.angle_beta   90.00
_cell.angle_gamma   90.00
#
_symmetry.space_group_name_H-M   'P 1'
#
loop_
_entity.id
_entity.type
_entity.pdbx_description
1 polymer ?
#
loop_
_entity_poly.entity_id
_entity_poly.type
_entity_poly.pdbx_seq_one_letter_code
_entity_poly.pdbx_strand_id
1 'polypeptide(L)'
;MYVAVVALFLGCSVNALAGNGYMGGSGTTTAGSGSGSGSGSTDGGTTTDGPLTDQGSDQGELFGDLFVIDRYLGGETKRVPAVDPATGEPMLVMGDWIDENGNPVIDPNTNAPYQVEQQAWTTAPAIGGEPKLTEGFARYTIVNEDTGETEINPMTGDIYFPAPYPSQCVQPVADAVRWGDISSKTGLPANHLPLVITFDSTWERTECEVASTIFLANGETWDGITYYKDIYYADLVQEVEFGRLNLGRAPDAVLDHAFDEAINSINKSKSIALDASGRLLLTTDVYDEFLTNPDGTPVYLETVTKAIDSPLENLALYIKLMRDGNLITPADERGAIDRSILGGIPLWKLLELEDGPSKSLRPTIDIAHMQEFGLGDLVDASNITTYWTTRDAEGNLIVSLEACEGCEQSYGITTRSANDMSVGDDFVFSATFVASAADKTGRMTMDKVVYLNSILGINLVVGYSEYDENGDPVPGAISYTKNPVYFNFATGMNEYNRQSAFANRGNKVTEPGGGNPATYDGNVTVLVEDPATAGTWVQTDMPIFANVFGDGTTGQDFTGTDISGFTAMSDDDLQTIGYIHTYQIPGLR
;
A
#
# COMPACT_ATOMS: atom_id res chain seq x y z
N MET A 1 -48.59 43.81 38.96
CA MET A 1 -48.63 45.07 38.19
C MET A 1 -47.70 44.88 37.00
N TYR A 2 -48.30 44.74 35.83
CA TYR A 2 -47.69 44.41 34.55
C TYR A 2 -46.68 45.47 34.11
N VAL A 3 -45.50 45.06 33.63
CA VAL A 3 -44.88 45.63 32.41
C VAL A 3 -44.22 44.49 31.65
N ALA A 4 -44.72 44.29 30.44
CA ALA A 4 -44.31 43.28 29.47
C ALA A 4 -43.14 43.81 28.63
N VAL A 5 -42.17 42.95 28.32
CA VAL A 5 -41.25 43.17 27.19
C VAL A 5 -41.51 42.06 26.18
N VAL A 6 -41.89 42.54 25.00
CA VAL A 6 -42.40 41.82 23.84
C VAL A 6 -41.23 41.10 23.15
N ALA A 7 -41.28 39.77 23.13
CA ALA A 7 -40.47 38.95 22.24
C ALA A 7 -41.18 38.88 20.87
N LEU A 8 -40.54 39.42 19.84
CA LEU A 8 -40.99 39.34 18.46
C LEU A 8 -40.66 37.94 17.92
N PHE A 9 -41.62 37.02 18.03
CA PHE A 9 -41.66 35.78 17.26
C PHE A 9 -42.12 36.11 15.84
N LEU A 10 -41.22 35.95 14.86
CA LEU A 10 -41.61 35.72 13.47
C LEU A 10 -41.41 34.23 13.18
N GLY A 11 -42.52 33.53 12.94
CA GLY A 11 -42.51 32.12 12.59
C GLY A 11 -42.12 31.88 11.14
N CYS A 12 -41.50 30.73 10.90
CA CYS A 12 -41.80 29.94 9.72
C CYS A 12 -41.69 28.46 10.06
N SER A 13 -42.70 27.73 9.60
CA SER A 13 -43.00 26.32 9.80
C SER A 13 -41.92 25.39 9.24
N VAL A 14 -41.59 24.37 10.04
CA VAL A 14 -40.98 23.12 9.56
C VAL A 14 -41.92 22.42 8.59
N ASN A 15 -41.42 22.14 7.39
CA ASN A 15 -41.87 21.04 6.54
C ASN A 15 -40.63 20.37 5.96
N ALA A 16 -40.55 19.06 6.17
CA ALA A 16 -39.57 18.17 5.57
C ALA A 16 -39.67 18.22 4.04
N LEU A 17 -38.53 18.23 3.34
CA LEU A 17 -38.42 17.74 1.98
C LEU A 17 -36.98 17.25 1.72
N ALA A 18 -36.91 16.20 0.90
CA ALA A 18 -35.82 15.26 0.72
C ALA A 18 -34.62 15.81 -0.08
N GLY A 19 -33.59 14.97 -0.16
CA GLY A 19 -32.25 15.24 -0.70
C GLY A 19 -32.18 15.64 -2.17
N ASN A 20 -31.02 16.19 -2.53
CA ASN A 20 -30.16 15.61 -3.56
C ASN A 20 -28.78 16.27 -3.49
N GLY A 21 -27.75 15.44 -3.29
CA GLY A 21 -26.36 15.80 -3.47
C GLY A 21 -26.02 15.93 -4.95
N TYR A 22 -25.17 16.90 -5.26
CA TYR A 22 -24.46 17.03 -6.53
C TYR A 22 -23.03 17.43 -6.16
N MET A 23 -22.10 16.49 -6.27
CA MET A 23 -20.66 16.72 -6.20
C MET A 23 -20.11 16.40 -7.59
N GLY A 24 -19.97 17.43 -8.41
CA GLY A 24 -19.10 17.43 -9.59
C GLY A 24 -17.95 18.38 -9.29
N GLY A 25 -16.71 17.90 -9.38
CA GLY A 25 -15.51 18.68 -9.13
C GLY A 25 -14.50 18.45 -10.25
N SER A 26 -14.54 19.32 -11.26
CA SER A 26 -13.43 19.54 -12.20
C SER A 26 -12.43 20.47 -11.54
N GLY A 27 -11.18 20.02 -11.42
CA GLY A 27 -10.08 20.80 -10.86
C GLY A 27 -9.29 21.53 -11.94
N THR A 28 -9.77 22.69 -12.38
CA THR A 28 -8.92 23.68 -13.06
C THR A 28 -8.17 24.51 -12.01
N THR A 29 -6.86 24.30 -11.87
CA THR A 29 -6.01 25.19 -11.07
C THR A 29 -5.70 26.46 -11.85
N THR A 30 -6.40 27.54 -11.52
CA THR A 30 -6.03 28.89 -11.95
C THR A 30 -5.14 29.51 -10.87
N ALA A 31 -3.84 29.65 -11.12
CA ALA A 31 -2.98 30.50 -10.32
C ALA A 31 -2.97 31.91 -10.94
N GLY A 32 -3.42 32.90 -10.17
CA GLY A 32 -3.53 34.28 -10.60
C GLY A 32 -2.20 35.06 -10.58
N SER A 33 -1.93 35.71 -11.71
CA SER A 33 -1.42 37.08 -11.86
C SER A 33 -0.07 37.47 -11.20
N GLY A 34 0.96 37.53 -12.04
CA GLY A 34 2.07 38.48 -11.93
C GLY A 34 2.44 39.01 -13.32
N SER A 35 2.13 40.27 -13.61
CA SER A 35 2.38 40.91 -14.91
C SER A 35 3.84 41.37 -15.03
N GLY A 36 4.49 41.07 -16.16
CA GLY A 36 5.77 41.65 -16.57
C GLY A 36 5.99 41.44 -18.06
N SER A 37 5.92 42.51 -18.84
CA SER A 37 5.95 42.54 -20.29
C SER A 37 7.37 42.54 -20.86
N GLY A 38 7.52 41.91 -22.04
CA GLY A 38 8.35 42.46 -23.13
C GLY A 38 9.53 41.62 -23.61
N SER A 39 9.35 40.98 -24.78
CA SER A 39 10.15 41.16 -26.01
C SER A 39 10.50 39.82 -26.66
N GLY A 40 9.98 39.62 -27.87
CA GLY A 40 10.08 38.37 -28.60
C GLY A 40 11.41 38.12 -29.31
N SER A 41 11.55 36.87 -29.75
CA SER A 41 12.17 36.54 -31.03
C SER A 41 11.49 35.31 -31.58
N THR A 42 10.97 35.49 -32.80
CA THR A 42 10.43 34.45 -33.68
C THR A 42 11.60 33.57 -34.13
N ASP A 43 11.51 32.26 -33.96
CA ASP A 43 12.03 31.35 -34.97
C ASP A 43 11.26 30.02 -34.96
N GLY A 44 10.90 29.57 -36.15
CA GLY A 44 10.03 28.42 -36.37
C GLY A 44 10.78 27.11 -36.20
N GLY A 45 10.22 26.23 -35.39
CA GLY A 45 10.55 24.81 -35.33
C GLY A 45 9.33 24.07 -34.85
N THR A 46 8.75 23.23 -35.70
CA THR A 46 7.69 22.29 -35.33
C THR A 46 8.19 21.40 -34.20
N THR A 47 7.78 21.68 -32.96
CA THR A 47 7.81 20.69 -31.90
C THR A 47 6.64 19.76 -32.18
N THR A 48 6.92 18.67 -32.89
CA THR A 48 6.16 17.44 -32.80
C THR A 48 6.00 17.12 -31.31
N ASP A 49 4.80 17.33 -30.79
CA ASP A 49 4.35 16.70 -29.56
C ASP A 49 4.50 15.19 -29.76
N GLY A 50 5.50 14.63 -29.08
CA GLY A 50 5.73 13.19 -29.05
C GLY A 50 4.71 12.51 -28.14
N PRO A 51 4.64 11.17 -28.18
CA PRO A 51 3.63 10.32 -27.52
C PRO A 51 3.72 10.29 -25.99
N LEU A 52 4.25 11.33 -25.35
CA LEU A 52 4.56 11.35 -23.92
C LEU A 52 3.77 12.39 -23.12
N THR A 53 2.86 13.11 -23.75
CA THR A 53 2.06 14.15 -23.08
C THR A 53 0.67 14.25 -23.70
N ASP A 54 -0.20 13.27 -23.46
CA ASP A 54 -1.66 13.47 -23.50
C ASP A 54 -2.33 12.74 -22.32
N GLN A 55 -3.20 13.47 -21.62
CA GLN A 55 -3.72 13.16 -20.28
C GLN A 55 -5.01 12.32 -20.33
N GLY A 56 -5.00 11.15 -20.98
CA GLY A 56 -6.21 10.33 -21.04
C GLY A 56 -6.04 8.83 -21.27
N SER A 57 -4.81 8.33 -21.49
CA SER A 57 -4.56 6.89 -21.64
C SER A 57 -3.33 6.40 -20.88
N ASP A 58 -2.78 7.22 -19.99
CA ASP A 58 -1.63 6.83 -19.20
C ASP A 58 -2.01 5.66 -18.31
N GLN A 59 -1.54 4.46 -18.68
CA GLN A 59 -1.59 3.25 -17.84
C GLN A 59 -1.16 3.58 -16.40
N GLY A 60 -0.30 4.60 -16.25
CA GLY A 60 0.09 5.32 -15.03
C GLY A 60 -1.03 5.78 -14.08
N GLU A 61 -2.12 6.35 -14.60
CA GLU A 61 -3.21 6.89 -13.76
C GLU A 61 -4.00 5.76 -13.09
N LEU A 62 -4.19 4.63 -13.79
CA LEU A 62 -4.87 3.44 -13.27
C LEU A 62 -4.09 2.72 -12.16
N PHE A 63 -2.75 2.83 -12.12
CA PHE A 63 -1.96 2.29 -11.01
C PHE A 63 -2.09 3.12 -9.72
N GLY A 64 -2.70 4.31 -9.79
CA GLY A 64 -2.97 5.22 -8.67
C GLY A 64 -4.43 5.34 -8.25
N ASP A 65 -5.36 4.85 -9.07
CA ASP A 65 -6.79 4.83 -8.74
C ASP A 65 -7.07 3.83 -7.63
N LEU A 66 -7.84 4.26 -6.63
CA LEU A 66 -8.01 3.56 -5.37
C LEU A 66 -8.96 2.34 -5.49
N PHE A 67 -9.00 1.61 -6.61
CA PHE A 67 -9.97 0.53 -6.83
C PHE A 67 -9.36 -0.86 -6.70
N VAL A 68 -10.20 -1.83 -6.33
CA VAL A 68 -9.86 -3.26 -6.29
C VAL A 68 -9.74 -3.81 -7.71
N ILE A 69 -8.59 -4.43 -8.00
CA ILE A 69 -8.27 -4.99 -9.32
C ILE A 69 -7.71 -6.40 -9.20
N ASP A 70 -7.76 -7.17 -10.28
CA ASP A 70 -7.16 -8.51 -10.29
C ASP A 70 -5.63 -8.41 -10.33
N ARG A 71 -4.95 -9.20 -9.50
CA ARG A 71 -3.49 -9.19 -9.34
C ARG A 71 -2.91 -10.59 -9.39
N TYR A 72 -1.64 -10.67 -9.78
CA TYR A 72 -0.83 -11.87 -9.64
C TYR A 72 -0.48 -12.09 -8.17
N LEU A 73 -0.57 -13.35 -7.74
CA LEU A 73 -0.22 -13.77 -6.38
C LEU A 73 1.30 -14.00 -6.22
N GLY A 74 2.03 -14.02 -7.35
CA GLY A 74 3.46 -14.27 -7.42
C GLY A 74 3.81 -15.74 -7.63
N GLY A 75 4.96 -16.01 -8.27
CA GLY A 75 5.36 -17.35 -8.72
C GLY A 75 4.61 -17.88 -9.96
N GLU A 76 3.57 -17.17 -10.38
CA GLU A 76 2.83 -17.41 -11.62
C GLU A 76 3.68 -17.00 -12.84
N THR A 77 3.31 -17.48 -14.03
CA THR A 77 3.92 -17.03 -15.30
C THR A 77 2.95 -16.08 -15.99
N LYS A 78 3.40 -14.85 -16.26
CA LYS A 78 2.64 -13.87 -17.04
C LYS A 78 3.10 -13.86 -18.50
N ARG A 79 2.17 -13.60 -19.42
CA ARG A 79 2.51 -13.32 -20.81
C ARG A 79 2.82 -11.84 -20.94
N VAL A 80 3.91 -11.54 -21.62
CA VAL A 80 4.31 -10.16 -21.91
C VAL A 80 4.56 -10.03 -23.41
N PRO A 81 4.22 -8.90 -24.02
CA PRO A 81 4.48 -8.73 -25.43
C PRO A 81 5.98 -8.80 -25.72
N ALA A 82 6.36 -9.51 -26.77
CA ALA A 82 7.74 -9.71 -27.14
C ALA A 82 8.30 -8.45 -27.82
N VAL A 83 9.51 -8.07 -27.41
CA VAL A 83 10.28 -6.98 -27.99
C VAL A 83 11.65 -7.49 -28.42
N ASP A 84 12.20 -6.91 -29.47
CA ASP A 84 13.56 -7.20 -29.90
C ASP A 84 14.54 -6.74 -28.81
N PRO A 85 15.42 -7.62 -28.30
CA PRO A 85 16.31 -7.29 -27.18
C PRO A 85 17.39 -6.26 -27.54
N ALA A 86 17.66 -6.01 -28.82
CA ALA A 86 18.64 -5.03 -29.29
C ALA A 86 18.03 -3.66 -29.57
N THR A 87 16.78 -3.61 -30.08
CA THR A 87 16.12 -2.35 -30.48
C THR A 87 15.00 -1.91 -29.54
N GLY A 88 14.44 -2.82 -28.75
CA GLY A 88 13.26 -2.58 -27.91
C GLY A 88 11.94 -2.49 -28.69
N GLU A 89 11.97 -2.72 -30.00
CA GLU A 89 10.79 -2.62 -30.86
C GLU A 89 9.91 -3.87 -30.73
N PRO A 90 8.57 -3.73 -30.86
CA PRO A 90 7.64 -4.85 -30.79
C PRO A 90 7.92 -5.86 -31.91
N MET A 91 8.01 -7.15 -31.55
CA MET A 91 8.15 -8.23 -32.53
C MET A 91 6.77 -8.61 -33.05
N LEU A 92 6.54 -8.53 -34.36
CA LEU A 92 5.28 -8.94 -34.99
C LEU A 92 5.40 -10.32 -35.64
N VAL A 93 4.33 -11.12 -35.54
CA VAL A 93 4.18 -12.43 -36.17
C VAL A 93 2.82 -12.53 -36.87
N MET A 94 2.71 -13.41 -37.86
CA MET A 94 1.43 -13.70 -38.49
C MET A 94 0.60 -14.62 -37.60
N GLY A 95 -0.62 -14.20 -37.26
CA GLY A 95 -1.59 -14.95 -36.47
C GLY A 95 -2.95 -15.07 -37.17
N ASP A 96 -3.75 -16.04 -36.76
CA ASP A 96 -5.12 -16.21 -37.27
C ASP A 96 -6.00 -15.04 -36.81
N TRP A 97 -6.78 -14.46 -37.72
CA TRP A 97 -7.81 -13.50 -37.37
C TRP A 97 -8.99 -14.21 -36.69
N ILE A 98 -9.25 -13.87 -35.42
CA ILE A 98 -10.37 -14.37 -34.62
C ILE A 98 -11.54 -13.35 -34.59
N ASP A 99 -12.77 -13.86 -34.73
CA ASP A 99 -14.03 -13.11 -34.64
C ASP A 99 -14.51 -12.88 -33.19
N GLU A 100 -15.63 -12.18 -33.00
CA GLU A 100 -16.22 -11.88 -31.68
C GLU A 100 -16.57 -13.12 -30.87
N ASN A 101 -16.81 -14.24 -31.54
CA ASN A 101 -17.22 -15.49 -30.92
C ASN A 101 -16.02 -16.43 -30.70
N GLY A 102 -14.79 -15.95 -30.91
CA GLY A 102 -13.58 -16.74 -30.74
C GLY A 102 -13.29 -17.68 -31.92
N ASN A 103 -13.93 -17.49 -33.08
CA ASN A 103 -13.74 -18.35 -34.24
C ASN A 103 -12.80 -17.71 -35.27
N PRO A 104 -11.92 -18.48 -35.93
CA PRO A 104 -11.10 -17.96 -37.01
C PRO A 104 -11.96 -17.52 -38.20
N VAL A 105 -11.69 -16.33 -38.73
CA VAL A 105 -12.34 -15.83 -39.93
C VAL A 105 -11.73 -16.53 -41.15
N ILE A 106 -12.56 -17.32 -41.84
CA ILE A 106 -12.11 -18.18 -42.94
C ILE A 106 -12.21 -17.45 -44.28
N ASP A 107 -11.13 -17.49 -45.05
CA ASP A 107 -11.13 -17.04 -46.45
C ASP A 107 -12.01 -17.96 -47.31
N PRO A 108 -13.07 -17.43 -47.94
CA PRO A 108 -13.98 -18.22 -48.76
C PRO A 108 -13.33 -18.85 -50.00
N ASN A 109 -12.15 -18.37 -50.43
CA ASN A 109 -11.46 -18.87 -51.62
C ASN A 109 -10.46 -19.99 -51.30
N THR A 110 -9.80 -19.93 -50.14
CA THR A 110 -8.75 -20.89 -49.75
C THR A 110 -9.19 -21.85 -48.65
N ASN A 111 -10.32 -21.57 -47.98
CA ASN A 111 -10.82 -22.33 -46.84
C ASN A 111 -9.80 -22.43 -45.68
N ALA A 112 -8.96 -21.40 -45.53
CA ALA A 112 -7.98 -21.24 -44.45
C ALA A 112 -8.26 -19.93 -43.68
N PRO A 113 -7.82 -19.80 -42.41
CA PRO A 113 -7.95 -18.55 -41.65
C PRO A 113 -7.18 -17.41 -42.30
N TYR A 114 -7.76 -16.20 -42.29
CA TYR A 114 -7.01 -15.00 -42.63
C TYR A 114 -5.85 -14.79 -41.64
N GLN A 115 -4.66 -14.49 -42.18
CA GLN A 115 -3.47 -14.19 -41.41
C GLN A 115 -3.33 -12.67 -41.25
N VAL A 116 -3.07 -12.23 -40.03
CA VAL A 116 -2.92 -10.81 -39.67
C VAL A 116 -1.67 -10.64 -38.81
N GLU A 117 -0.99 -9.51 -38.97
CA GLU A 117 0.18 -9.19 -38.13
C GLU A 117 -0.29 -8.89 -36.70
N GLN A 118 0.28 -9.62 -35.75
CA GLN A 118 -0.01 -9.52 -34.33
C GLN A 118 1.29 -9.48 -33.55
N GLN A 119 1.30 -8.74 -32.44
CA GLN A 119 2.44 -8.76 -31.54
C GLN A 119 2.69 -10.17 -31.01
N ALA A 120 3.93 -10.62 -31.16
CA ALA A 120 4.41 -11.86 -30.59
C ALA A 120 4.39 -11.77 -29.06
N TRP A 121 4.28 -12.93 -28.42
CA TRP A 121 4.25 -13.04 -26.97
C TRP A 121 5.47 -13.78 -26.46
N THR A 122 5.97 -13.33 -25.32
CA THR A 122 6.93 -14.06 -24.50
C THR A 122 6.35 -14.24 -23.10
N THR A 123 7.09 -14.90 -22.22
CA THR A 123 6.67 -15.17 -20.84
C THR A 123 7.68 -14.63 -19.86
N ALA A 124 7.20 -14.10 -18.74
CA ALA A 124 8.01 -13.65 -17.62
C ALA A 124 7.44 -14.21 -16.30
N PRO A 125 8.26 -14.40 -15.25
CA PRO A 125 7.74 -14.65 -13.92
C PRO A 125 6.94 -13.43 -13.45
N ALA A 126 5.76 -13.67 -12.89
CA ALA A 126 4.94 -12.64 -12.27
C ALA A 126 5.44 -12.36 -10.85
N ILE A 127 5.45 -11.08 -10.49
CA ILE A 127 5.78 -10.64 -9.13
C ILE A 127 4.47 -10.43 -8.37
N GLY A 128 4.42 -10.84 -7.09
CA GLY A 128 3.23 -10.68 -6.26
C GLY A 128 2.78 -9.22 -6.16
N GLY A 129 1.51 -8.95 -6.48
CA GLY A 129 0.90 -7.62 -6.43
C GLY A 129 0.85 -6.89 -7.78
N GLU A 130 1.51 -7.40 -8.82
CA GLU A 130 1.37 -6.91 -10.19
C GLU A 130 -0.09 -7.07 -10.68
N PRO A 131 -0.67 -6.08 -11.36
CA PRO A 131 -2.02 -6.22 -11.90
C PRO A 131 -2.05 -7.20 -13.08
N LYS A 132 -3.12 -7.96 -13.18
CA LYS A 132 -3.39 -8.78 -14.35
C LYS A 132 -3.87 -7.88 -15.48
N LEU A 133 -3.11 -7.88 -16.55
CA LEU A 133 -3.46 -7.14 -17.76
C LEU A 133 -4.20 -8.07 -18.71
N THR A 134 -5.15 -7.49 -19.45
CA THR A 134 -5.77 -8.16 -20.59
C THR A 134 -4.69 -8.55 -21.62
N GLU A 135 -4.96 -9.61 -22.38
CA GLU A 135 -4.04 -10.14 -23.40
C GLU A 135 -4.71 -10.24 -24.78
N GLY A 136 -5.93 -9.72 -24.92
CA GLY A 136 -6.73 -9.80 -26.14
C GLY A 136 -6.32 -8.76 -27.17
N PHE A 137 -6.58 -9.03 -28.45
CA PHE A 137 -6.41 -8.03 -29.50
C PHE A 137 -7.72 -7.27 -29.70
N ALA A 138 -7.62 -5.95 -29.74
CA ALA A 138 -8.75 -5.08 -30.03
C ALA A 138 -9.17 -5.19 -31.50
N ARG A 139 -10.38 -4.69 -31.80
CA ARG A 139 -10.82 -4.44 -33.18
C ARG A 139 -11.13 -2.95 -33.32
N TYR A 140 -10.90 -2.42 -34.51
CA TYR A 140 -11.18 -1.02 -34.82
C TYR A 140 -11.86 -0.88 -36.18
N THR A 141 -12.44 0.29 -36.41
CA THR A 141 -13.04 0.67 -37.69
C THR A 141 -12.32 1.89 -38.20
N ILE A 142 -11.96 1.91 -39.48
CA ILE A 142 -11.31 3.08 -40.09
C ILE A 142 -12.41 3.99 -40.64
N VAL A 143 -12.41 5.27 -40.27
CA VAL A 143 -13.33 6.25 -40.86
C VAL A 143 -12.52 7.16 -41.76
N ASN A 144 -12.97 7.31 -43.00
CA ASN A 144 -12.33 8.20 -43.94
C ASN A 144 -12.59 9.67 -43.52
N GLU A 145 -11.53 10.43 -43.25
CA GLU A 145 -11.65 11.81 -42.74
C GLU A 145 -12.33 12.77 -43.73
N ASP A 146 -12.21 12.51 -45.04
CA ASP A 146 -12.77 13.38 -46.09
C ASP A 146 -14.26 13.11 -46.34
N THR A 147 -14.72 11.86 -46.17
CA THR A 147 -16.11 11.45 -46.47
C THR A 147 -16.95 11.14 -45.24
N GLY A 148 -16.32 10.87 -44.09
CA GLY A 148 -16.97 10.41 -42.86
C GLY A 148 -17.54 8.99 -42.95
N GLU A 149 -17.26 8.25 -44.03
CA GLU A 149 -17.71 6.87 -44.22
C GLU A 149 -16.68 5.88 -43.67
N THR A 150 -17.17 4.78 -43.08
CA THR A 150 -16.31 3.70 -42.59
C THR A 150 -15.76 2.87 -43.74
N GLU A 151 -14.45 2.65 -43.75
CA GLU A 151 -13.79 1.84 -44.76
C GLU A 151 -14.12 0.36 -44.57
N ILE A 152 -14.41 -0.31 -45.68
CA ILE A 152 -14.65 -1.75 -45.70
C ILE A 152 -13.30 -2.45 -45.75
N ASN A 153 -13.06 -3.32 -44.79
CA ASN A 153 -11.91 -4.22 -44.76
C ASN A 153 -11.88 -5.04 -46.06
N PRO A 154 -10.84 -4.89 -46.90
CA PRO A 154 -10.77 -5.56 -48.19
C PRO A 154 -10.59 -7.08 -48.08
N MET A 155 -10.20 -7.60 -46.91
CA MET A 155 -10.00 -9.03 -46.68
C MET A 155 -11.31 -9.74 -46.33
N THR A 156 -12.16 -9.14 -45.51
CA THR A 156 -13.41 -9.75 -45.02
C THR A 156 -14.68 -9.19 -45.63
N GLY A 157 -14.64 -7.97 -46.16
CA GLY A 157 -15.82 -7.26 -46.64
C GLY A 157 -16.72 -6.72 -45.52
N ASP A 158 -16.24 -6.70 -44.28
CA ASP A 158 -16.88 -6.00 -43.15
C ASP A 158 -16.16 -4.69 -42.84
N ILE A 159 -16.55 -3.98 -41.79
CA ILE A 159 -15.95 -2.68 -41.41
C ILE A 159 -14.87 -2.79 -40.34
N TYR A 160 -14.53 -4.02 -39.89
CA TYR A 160 -13.66 -4.24 -38.75
C TYR A 160 -12.25 -4.62 -39.18
N PHE A 161 -11.26 -4.02 -38.53
CA PHE A 161 -9.84 -4.30 -38.68
C PHE A 161 -9.28 -4.83 -37.36
N PRO A 162 -8.38 -5.82 -37.41
CA PRO A 162 -7.71 -6.34 -36.22
C PRO A 162 -6.59 -5.40 -35.78
N ALA A 163 -6.52 -5.07 -34.50
CA ALA A 163 -5.41 -4.29 -33.96
C ALA A 163 -4.11 -5.12 -33.97
N PRO A 164 -2.97 -4.54 -34.40
CA PRO A 164 -1.68 -5.25 -34.38
C PRO A 164 -1.13 -5.43 -32.97
N TYR A 165 -1.50 -4.54 -32.04
CA TYR A 165 -1.08 -4.55 -30.65
C TYR A 165 -2.19 -5.07 -29.73
N PRO A 166 -1.84 -5.81 -28.66
CA PRO A 166 -2.81 -6.30 -27.71
C PRO A 166 -3.32 -5.16 -26.82
N SER A 167 -4.49 -5.36 -26.22
CA SER A 167 -4.92 -4.60 -25.07
C SER A 167 -4.02 -4.95 -23.89
N GLN A 168 -3.60 -3.96 -23.12
CA GLN A 168 -2.86 -4.15 -21.86
C GLN A 168 -3.59 -3.44 -20.73
N CYS A 169 -4.91 -3.48 -20.77
CA CYS A 169 -5.75 -2.84 -19.78
C CYS A 169 -5.80 -3.67 -18.50
N VAL A 170 -5.80 -2.97 -17.36
CA VAL A 170 -5.98 -3.56 -16.03
C VAL A 170 -7.38 -4.18 -15.94
N GLN A 171 -7.48 -5.35 -15.31
CA GLN A 171 -8.75 -6.04 -15.09
C GLN A 171 -9.41 -5.60 -13.77
N PRO A 172 -10.50 -4.81 -13.79
CA PRO A 172 -11.21 -4.44 -12.57
C PRO A 172 -12.08 -5.57 -12.03
N VAL A 173 -12.28 -5.55 -10.72
CA VAL A 173 -13.12 -6.49 -9.98
C VAL A 173 -14.36 -5.76 -9.45
N ALA A 174 -15.51 -6.40 -9.57
CA ALA A 174 -16.76 -5.84 -9.04
C ALA A 174 -16.77 -5.86 -7.52
N ASP A 175 -17.46 -4.88 -6.92
CA ASP A 175 -17.66 -4.83 -5.47
C ASP A 175 -18.46 -6.06 -5.00
N ALA A 176 -17.76 -7.02 -4.42
CA ALA A 176 -18.34 -8.26 -3.94
C ALA A 176 -19.24 -8.05 -2.71
N VAL A 177 -19.01 -6.98 -1.92
CA VAL A 177 -19.83 -6.66 -0.74
C VAL A 177 -21.18 -6.13 -1.18
N ARG A 178 -21.19 -5.30 -2.22
CA ARG A 178 -22.41 -4.73 -2.78
C ARG A 178 -23.14 -5.73 -3.68
N TRP A 179 -22.44 -6.37 -4.60
CA TRP A 179 -23.04 -7.13 -5.70
C TRP A 179 -23.01 -8.66 -5.51
N GLY A 180 -22.33 -9.17 -4.49
CA GLY A 180 -22.12 -10.59 -4.30
C GLY A 180 -21.21 -11.20 -5.37
N ASP A 181 -21.39 -12.50 -5.63
CA ASP A 181 -20.68 -13.18 -6.73
C ASP A 181 -21.39 -12.93 -8.07
N ILE A 182 -20.76 -12.17 -8.96
CA ILE A 182 -21.28 -11.86 -10.30
C ILE A 182 -20.76 -12.82 -11.39
N SER A 183 -19.89 -13.77 -11.02
CA SER A 183 -19.19 -14.65 -11.98
C SER A 183 -20.15 -15.47 -12.84
N SER A 184 -21.28 -15.88 -12.27
CA SER A 184 -22.34 -16.62 -13.00
C SER A 184 -23.09 -15.75 -14.01
N LYS A 185 -23.12 -14.43 -13.81
CA LYS A 185 -23.76 -13.44 -14.70
C LYS A 185 -22.82 -13.02 -15.82
N THR A 186 -21.56 -12.74 -15.50
CA THR A 186 -20.56 -12.31 -16.48
C THR A 186 -19.95 -13.49 -17.24
N GLY A 187 -20.00 -14.70 -16.68
CA GLY A 187 -19.27 -15.86 -17.19
C GLY A 187 -17.76 -15.76 -16.95
N LEU A 188 -17.31 -14.76 -16.18
CA LEU A 188 -15.90 -14.52 -15.86
C LEU A 188 -15.61 -14.93 -14.42
N PRO A 189 -14.44 -15.51 -14.12
CA PRO A 189 -14.08 -15.86 -12.75
C PRO A 189 -13.80 -14.63 -11.89
N ALA A 190 -13.68 -14.84 -10.57
CA ALA A 190 -13.18 -13.86 -9.60
C ALA A 190 -13.89 -12.49 -9.64
N ASN A 191 -15.18 -12.46 -9.94
CA ASN A 191 -15.98 -11.23 -10.02
C ASN A 191 -15.42 -10.19 -11.01
N HIS A 192 -14.74 -10.64 -12.07
CA HIS A 192 -14.22 -9.74 -13.08
C HIS A 192 -15.34 -9.00 -13.80
N LEU A 193 -15.12 -7.70 -13.98
CA LEU A 193 -15.99 -6.89 -14.82
C LEU A 193 -15.63 -7.11 -16.30
N PRO A 194 -16.64 -7.31 -17.16
CA PRO A 194 -16.44 -7.52 -18.59
C PRO A 194 -15.90 -6.24 -19.24
N LEU A 195 -14.81 -6.34 -19.99
CA LEU A 195 -14.20 -5.22 -20.70
C LEU A 195 -14.57 -5.24 -22.19
N VAL A 196 -14.95 -4.09 -22.72
CA VAL A 196 -14.99 -3.76 -24.15
C VAL A 196 -13.65 -3.16 -24.50
N ILE A 197 -13.02 -3.70 -25.54
CA ILE A 197 -11.69 -3.30 -25.98
C ILE A 197 -11.84 -2.63 -27.34
N THR A 198 -11.41 -1.38 -27.44
CA THR A 198 -11.42 -0.58 -28.67
C THR A 198 -10.00 -0.13 -29.00
N PHE A 199 -9.71 0.09 -30.28
CA PHE A 199 -8.42 0.62 -30.69
C PHE A 199 -8.60 1.92 -31.48
N ASP A 200 -7.87 2.95 -31.08
CA ASP A 200 -7.79 4.22 -31.78
C ASP A 200 -6.63 4.19 -32.76
N SER A 201 -6.95 4.12 -34.05
CA SER A 201 -5.97 4.09 -35.13
C SER A 201 -5.21 5.40 -35.33
N THR A 202 -5.71 6.52 -34.80
CA THR A 202 -5.07 7.84 -34.92
C THR A 202 -3.83 7.91 -34.03
N TRP A 203 -3.95 7.31 -32.84
CA TRP A 203 -2.91 7.32 -31.80
C TRP A 203 -2.23 5.97 -31.62
N GLU A 204 -2.61 4.97 -32.42
CA GLU A 204 -2.16 3.58 -32.36
C GLU A 204 -2.27 2.96 -30.95
N ARG A 205 -3.34 3.28 -30.23
CA ARG A 205 -3.51 2.87 -28.82
C ARG A 205 -4.78 2.07 -28.59
N THR A 206 -4.73 1.17 -27.61
CA THR A 206 -5.88 0.39 -27.17
C THR A 206 -6.52 1.03 -25.95
N GLU A 207 -7.83 1.21 -25.99
CA GLU A 207 -8.66 1.74 -24.91
C GLU A 207 -9.60 0.63 -24.42
N CYS A 208 -9.90 0.63 -23.12
CA CYS A 208 -10.81 -0.34 -22.53
C CYS A 208 -11.87 0.35 -21.66
N GLU A 209 -13.09 -0.13 -21.80
CA GLU A 209 -14.25 0.33 -21.02
C GLU A 209 -14.99 -0.89 -20.45
N VAL A 210 -15.69 -0.76 -19.33
CA VAL A 210 -16.57 -1.84 -18.85
C VAL A 210 -17.81 -1.93 -19.73
N ALA A 211 -18.17 -3.15 -20.14
CA ALA A 211 -19.34 -3.42 -20.96
C ALA A 211 -20.64 -3.09 -20.21
N SER A 212 -21.18 -1.88 -20.44
CA SER A 212 -22.45 -1.44 -19.86
C SER A 212 -23.64 -2.33 -20.27
N THR A 213 -23.54 -3.00 -21.43
CA THR A 213 -24.60 -3.84 -22.03
C THR A 213 -25.03 -5.04 -21.20
N ILE A 214 -24.15 -5.55 -20.33
CA ILE A 214 -24.47 -6.67 -19.43
C ILE A 214 -25.40 -6.24 -18.29
N PHE A 215 -25.47 -4.94 -18.00
CA PHE A 215 -26.34 -4.36 -17.00
C PHE A 215 -27.64 -3.78 -17.60
N LEU A 216 -27.83 -3.86 -18.92
CA LEU A 216 -28.95 -3.23 -19.65
C LEU A 216 -30.28 -4.01 -19.66
N ALA A 217 -30.37 -5.17 -18.98
CA ALA A 217 -31.66 -5.79 -18.69
C ALA A 217 -32.38 -4.96 -17.61
N ASN A 218 -32.94 -3.82 -18.03
CA ASN A 218 -33.53 -2.78 -17.19
C ASN A 218 -34.45 -3.37 -16.10
N GLY A 219 -34.11 -3.14 -14.83
CA GLY A 219 -34.93 -3.56 -13.69
C GLY A 219 -34.69 -4.98 -13.19
N GLU A 220 -33.69 -5.68 -13.70
CA GLU A 220 -33.28 -6.98 -13.15
C GLU A 220 -32.66 -6.78 -11.75
N THR A 221 -33.10 -7.59 -10.79
CA THR A 221 -32.56 -7.60 -9.44
C THR A 221 -31.55 -8.73 -9.30
N TRP A 222 -30.35 -8.41 -8.83
CA TRP A 222 -29.31 -9.36 -8.44
C TRP A 222 -28.91 -9.13 -7.01
N ASP A 223 -28.93 -10.19 -6.20
CA ASP A 223 -28.65 -10.14 -4.76
C ASP A 223 -29.43 -9.03 -4.01
N GLY A 224 -30.67 -8.76 -4.44
CA GLY A 224 -31.52 -7.71 -3.86
C GLY A 224 -31.24 -6.29 -4.36
N ILE A 225 -30.27 -6.09 -5.26
CA ILE A 225 -29.95 -4.80 -5.89
C ILE A 225 -30.45 -4.77 -7.34
N THR A 226 -31.15 -3.70 -7.72
CA THR A 226 -31.71 -3.53 -9.06
C THR A 226 -30.75 -2.77 -9.97
N TYR A 227 -30.46 -3.33 -11.15
CA TYR A 227 -29.66 -2.65 -12.17
C TYR A 227 -30.47 -1.56 -12.88
N TYR A 228 -29.87 -0.37 -13.00
CA TYR A 228 -30.40 0.74 -13.78
C TYR A 228 -29.54 0.97 -15.03
N LYS A 229 -30.15 1.56 -16.06
CA LYS A 229 -29.47 1.92 -17.30
C LYS A 229 -28.28 2.89 -17.10
N ASP A 230 -28.28 3.63 -16.00
CA ASP A 230 -27.32 4.71 -15.70
C ASP A 230 -26.36 4.34 -14.55
N ILE A 231 -25.93 3.07 -14.45
CA ILE A 231 -24.90 2.68 -13.48
C ILE A 231 -23.54 3.18 -13.98
N TYR A 232 -22.89 4.01 -13.17
CA TYR A 232 -21.53 4.49 -13.45
C TYR A 232 -20.49 3.44 -13.07
N TYR A 233 -19.32 3.49 -13.72
CA TYR A 233 -18.20 2.61 -13.40
C TYR A 233 -17.87 2.60 -11.89
N ALA A 234 -17.85 3.76 -11.25
CA ALA A 234 -17.59 3.92 -9.82
C ALA A 234 -18.61 3.22 -8.90
N ASP A 235 -19.81 2.86 -9.39
CA ASP A 235 -20.80 2.08 -8.64
C ASP A 235 -20.58 0.56 -8.77
N LEU A 236 -19.85 0.12 -9.80
CA LEU A 236 -19.57 -1.29 -10.07
C LEU A 236 -18.30 -1.76 -9.37
N VAL A 237 -17.28 -0.90 -9.30
CA VAL A 237 -16.00 -1.19 -8.65
C VAL A 237 -16.00 -0.82 -7.18
N GLN A 238 -15.14 -1.48 -6.42
CA GLN A 238 -14.94 -1.18 -5.00
C GLN A 238 -13.72 -0.29 -4.80
N GLU A 239 -13.89 0.80 -4.05
CA GLU A 239 -12.77 1.61 -3.55
C GLU A 239 -12.05 0.90 -2.39
N VAL A 240 -10.73 0.97 -2.36
CA VAL A 240 -9.86 0.44 -1.32
C VAL A 240 -9.90 1.39 -0.13
N GLU A 241 -10.60 0.96 0.92
CA GLU A 241 -10.72 1.75 2.15
C GLU A 241 -9.44 1.64 3.00
N PHE A 242 -8.73 2.75 3.21
CA PHE A 242 -7.48 2.78 4.00
C PHE A 242 -7.68 2.96 5.50
N GLY A 243 -8.79 3.54 5.96
CA GLY A 243 -8.98 3.74 7.40
C GLY A 243 -7.84 4.55 8.05
N ARG A 244 -7.31 4.08 9.19
CA ARG A 244 -6.08 4.61 9.84
C ARG A 244 -4.84 4.55 8.95
N LEU A 245 -4.75 3.65 7.97
CA LEU A 245 -3.58 3.57 7.07
C LEU A 245 -3.49 4.74 6.09
N ASN A 246 -4.50 5.63 6.03
CA ASN A 246 -4.36 6.92 5.36
C ASN A 246 -3.19 7.75 5.92
N LEU A 247 -2.70 7.43 7.11
CA LEU A 247 -1.47 7.96 7.68
C LEU A 247 -0.22 7.68 6.83
N GLY A 248 -0.25 6.71 5.91
CA GLY A 248 0.83 6.51 4.93
C GLY A 248 1.03 7.70 3.98
N ARG A 249 0.06 8.61 3.90
CA ARG A 249 0.18 9.88 3.16
C ARG A 249 0.77 11.02 4.01
N ALA A 250 1.18 10.73 5.25
CA ALA A 250 1.82 11.72 6.10
C ALA A 250 3.19 12.12 5.52
N PRO A 251 3.63 13.38 5.72
CA PRO A 251 4.98 13.79 5.33
C PRO A 251 6.04 12.90 5.99
N ASP A 252 7.14 12.63 5.28
CA ASP A 252 8.23 11.75 5.77
C ASP A 252 8.72 12.17 7.16
N ALA A 253 8.81 13.48 7.41
CA ALA A 253 9.21 14.05 8.69
C ALA A 253 8.35 13.57 9.88
N VAL A 254 7.05 13.32 9.66
CA VAL A 254 6.13 12.83 10.70
C VAL A 254 6.38 11.36 10.97
N LEU A 255 6.61 10.56 9.92
CA LEU A 255 6.92 9.14 10.04
C LEU A 255 8.29 8.92 10.68
N ASP A 256 9.29 9.74 10.31
CA ASP A 256 10.61 9.75 10.93
C ASP A 256 10.57 10.09 12.42
N HIS A 257 9.78 11.10 12.82
CA HIS A 257 9.61 11.43 14.23
C HIS A 257 8.92 10.30 15.01
N ALA A 258 7.89 9.68 14.42
CA ALA A 258 7.22 8.54 15.04
C ALA A 258 8.15 7.32 15.15
N PHE A 259 9.01 7.08 14.16
CA PHE A 259 10.05 6.08 14.25
C PHE A 259 10.99 6.35 15.43
N ASP A 260 11.46 7.59 15.56
CA ASP A 260 12.37 7.99 16.65
C ASP A 260 11.72 7.79 18.03
N GLU A 261 10.42 8.05 18.16
CA GLU A 261 9.66 7.81 19.39
C GLU A 261 9.57 6.31 19.73
N ALA A 262 9.32 5.48 18.72
CA ALA A 262 9.29 4.03 18.86
C ALA A 262 10.67 3.48 19.30
N ILE A 263 11.76 3.89 18.64
CA ILE A 263 13.12 3.46 18.98
C ILE A 263 13.51 3.91 20.39
N ASN A 264 13.17 5.13 20.79
CA ASN A 264 13.41 5.59 22.15
C ASN A 264 12.66 4.77 23.20
N SER A 265 11.43 4.37 22.90
CA SER A 265 10.62 3.54 23.79
C SER A 265 11.18 2.13 23.92
N ILE A 266 11.64 1.55 22.81
CA ILE A 266 12.32 0.24 22.76
C ILE A 266 13.62 0.29 23.58
N ASN A 267 14.49 1.27 23.34
CA ASN A 267 15.78 1.40 24.03
C ASN A 267 15.64 1.66 25.55
N LYS A 268 14.54 2.28 25.98
CA LYS A 268 14.24 2.53 27.41
C LYS A 268 13.55 1.35 28.09
N SER A 269 13.11 0.36 27.33
CA SER A 269 12.40 -0.78 27.88
C SER A 269 13.31 -1.64 28.75
N LYS A 270 12.71 -2.29 29.75
CA LYS A 270 13.39 -3.23 30.63
C LYS A 270 13.28 -4.67 30.14
N SER A 271 12.20 -4.95 29.42
CA SER A 271 11.93 -6.24 28.80
C SER A 271 11.03 -6.02 27.59
N ILE A 272 11.27 -6.80 26.55
CA ILE A 272 10.53 -6.78 25.28
C ILE A 272 9.97 -8.17 25.04
N ALA A 273 8.65 -8.26 24.87
CA ALA A 273 7.95 -9.48 24.50
C ALA A 273 6.97 -9.21 23.36
N LEU A 274 6.22 -10.23 22.93
CA LEU A 274 5.21 -10.14 21.89
C LEU A 274 3.81 -10.33 22.49
N ASP A 275 2.85 -9.57 21.97
CA ASP A 275 1.43 -9.78 22.24
C ASP A 275 0.89 -10.98 21.44
N ALA A 276 -0.33 -11.42 21.74
CA ALA A 276 -1.05 -12.45 21.01
C ALA A 276 -1.19 -12.16 19.50
N SER A 277 -1.19 -10.89 19.11
CA SER A 277 -1.17 -10.46 17.70
C SER A 277 0.23 -10.20 17.14
N GLY A 278 1.30 -10.50 17.89
CA GLY A 278 2.70 -10.29 17.50
C GLY A 278 3.29 -8.91 17.80
N ARG A 279 2.52 -7.96 18.34
CA ARG A 279 3.00 -6.59 18.63
C ARG A 279 4.09 -6.58 19.68
N LEU A 280 5.05 -5.67 19.58
CA LEU A 280 6.05 -5.45 20.62
C LEU A 280 5.40 -4.92 21.90
N LEU A 281 5.45 -5.72 22.97
CA LEU A 281 5.09 -5.38 24.34
C LEU A 281 6.34 -4.90 25.06
N LEU A 282 6.35 -3.61 25.41
CA LEU A 282 7.43 -2.98 26.15
C LEU A 282 7.06 -2.89 27.63
N THR A 283 7.92 -3.45 28.47
CA THR A 283 7.82 -3.33 29.92
C THR A 283 8.74 -2.21 30.40
N THR A 284 8.18 -1.17 31.01
CA THR A 284 8.93 -0.02 31.55
C THR A 284 8.62 0.20 33.03
N ASP A 285 9.62 0.66 33.78
CA ASP A 285 9.44 1.05 35.17
C ASP A 285 8.96 2.51 35.23
N VAL A 286 7.83 2.75 35.89
CA VAL A 286 7.25 4.07 36.08
C VAL A 286 7.71 4.61 37.42
N TYR A 287 8.26 5.82 37.38
CA TYR A 287 8.73 6.55 38.56
C TYR A 287 7.85 7.78 38.79
N ASP A 288 7.70 8.17 40.05
CA ASP A 288 7.04 9.41 40.43
C ASP A 288 7.90 10.60 39.98
N GLU A 289 7.28 11.52 39.24
CA GLU A 289 7.97 12.67 38.64
C GLU A 289 8.30 13.77 39.67
N PHE A 290 7.68 13.76 40.85
CA PHE A 290 7.85 14.78 41.88
C PHE A 290 8.48 14.24 43.17
N LEU A 291 8.33 12.96 43.47
CA LEU A 291 8.89 12.35 44.66
C LEU A 291 10.25 11.71 44.39
N THR A 292 11.24 12.14 45.16
CA THR A 292 12.57 11.53 45.19
C THR A 292 12.82 10.89 46.55
N ASN A 293 13.51 9.76 46.52
CA ASN A 293 14.06 9.11 47.70
C ASN A 293 15.08 10.06 48.39
N PRO A 294 15.42 9.80 49.66
CA PRO A 294 16.41 10.60 50.39
C PRO A 294 17.80 10.66 49.74
N ASP A 295 18.09 9.75 48.81
CA ASP A 295 19.33 9.69 48.02
C ASP A 295 19.25 10.46 46.68
N GLY A 296 18.11 11.09 46.38
CA GLY A 296 17.88 11.85 45.15
C GLY A 296 17.39 11.01 43.97
N THR A 297 17.20 9.69 44.12
CA THR A 297 16.63 8.84 43.06
C THR A 297 15.11 9.01 42.96
N PRO A 298 14.51 8.96 41.77
CA PRO A 298 13.05 8.98 41.62
C PRO A 298 12.40 7.80 42.35
N VAL A 299 11.24 8.03 42.98
CA VAL A 299 10.50 6.96 43.66
C VAL A 299 9.86 6.03 42.62
N TYR A 300 10.20 4.75 42.66
CA TYR A 300 9.56 3.73 41.83
C TYR A 300 8.09 3.53 42.26
N LEU A 301 7.16 3.58 41.30
CA LEU A 301 5.74 3.38 41.54
C LEU A 301 5.33 1.96 41.17
N GLU A 302 5.46 1.62 39.89
CA GLU A 302 5.03 0.35 39.34
C GLU A 302 5.74 0.05 38.02
N THR A 303 5.67 -1.21 37.59
CA THR A 303 6.09 -1.62 36.25
C THR A 303 4.85 -1.67 35.38
N VAL A 304 4.89 -0.96 34.24
CA VAL A 304 3.80 -0.92 33.27
C VAL A 304 4.25 -1.66 32.01
N THR A 305 3.38 -2.51 31.47
CA THR A 305 3.60 -3.16 30.18
C THR A 305 2.61 -2.62 29.17
N LYS A 306 3.11 -2.09 28.06
CA LYS A 306 2.30 -1.50 26.99
C LYS A 306 2.80 -1.96 25.64
N ALA A 307 1.87 -2.29 24.76
CA ALA A 307 2.19 -2.53 23.37
C ALA A 307 2.43 -1.19 22.65
N ILE A 308 3.26 -1.21 21.61
CA ILE A 308 3.32 -0.12 20.64
C ILE A 308 1.97 -0.10 19.88
N ASP A 309 1.03 0.74 20.31
CA ASP A 309 -0.36 0.82 19.74
C ASP A 309 -0.56 2.08 18.88
N SER A 310 0.49 2.90 18.68
CA SER A 310 0.42 4.05 17.77
C SER A 310 0.46 3.59 16.31
N PRO A 311 -0.49 4.03 15.47
CA PRO A 311 -0.46 3.73 14.04
C PRO A 311 0.78 4.27 13.34
N LEU A 312 1.21 5.47 13.70
CA LEU A 312 2.35 6.12 13.06
C LEU A 312 3.66 5.40 13.40
N GLU A 313 3.83 4.99 14.66
CA GLU A 313 5.01 4.23 15.08
C GLU A 313 5.09 2.89 14.36
N ASN A 314 3.99 2.12 14.37
CA ASN A 314 3.93 0.84 13.68
C ASN A 314 4.13 0.97 12.17
N LEU A 315 3.53 2.00 11.54
CA LEU A 315 3.73 2.23 10.11
C LEU A 315 5.17 2.62 9.79
N ALA A 316 5.83 3.39 10.66
CA ALA A 316 7.22 3.78 10.47
C ALA A 316 8.19 2.59 10.65
N LEU A 317 7.93 1.70 11.62
CA LEU A 317 8.66 0.44 11.79
C LEU A 317 8.49 -0.47 10.56
N TYR A 318 7.27 -0.56 10.02
CA TYR A 318 6.99 -1.28 8.78
C TYR A 318 7.82 -0.75 7.60
N ILE A 319 7.81 0.56 7.36
CA ILE A 319 8.57 1.18 6.28
C ILE A 319 10.07 0.90 6.41
N LYS A 320 10.61 1.02 7.64
CA LYS A 320 12.03 0.81 7.89
C LYS A 320 12.44 -0.64 7.57
N LEU A 321 11.68 -1.64 8.05
CA LEU A 321 11.95 -3.04 7.71
C LEU A 321 11.83 -3.31 6.21
N MET A 322 10.77 -2.84 5.56
CA MET A 322 10.56 -3.12 4.14
C MET A 322 11.62 -2.49 3.22
N ARG A 323 12.18 -1.34 3.61
CA ARG A 323 13.20 -0.63 2.82
C ARG A 323 14.62 -1.05 3.15
N ASP A 324 14.93 -1.22 4.44
CA ASP A 324 16.31 -1.35 4.91
C ASP A 324 16.61 -2.75 5.46
N GLY A 325 15.59 -3.61 5.64
CA GLY A 325 15.72 -4.96 6.20
C GLY A 325 15.88 -5.01 7.71
N ASN A 326 16.23 -3.91 8.37
CA ASN A 326 16.49 -3.83 9.81
C ASN A 326 15.99 -2.50 10.40
N LEU A 327 15.96 -2.41 11.73
CA LEU A 327 15.49 -1.22 12.47
C LEU A 327 16.62 -0.25 12.86
N ILE A 328 17.84 -0.42 12.35
CA ILE A 328 18.98 0.44 12.71
C ILE A 328 18.88 1.75 11.93
N THR A 329 19.05 2.89 12.62
CA THR A 329 19.14 4.20 11.97
C THR A 329 20.56 4.39 11.44
N PRO A 330 20.77 4.49 10.11
CA PRO A 330 22.08 4.77 9.52
C PRO A 330 22.67 6.09 9.99
N ALA A 331 23.99 6.16 10.14
CA ALA A 331 24.66 7.35 10.67
C ALA A 331 24.43 8.62 9.82
N ASP A 332 24.36 8.49 8.49
CA ASP A 332 24.05 9.56 7.54
C ASP A 332 22.61 10.09 7.66
N GLU A 333 21.70 9.30 8.20
CA GLU A 333 20.29 9.67 8.43
C GLU A 333 20.00 10.18 9.83
N ARG A 334 20.97 10.16 10.74
CA ARG A 334 20.79 10.65 12.12
C ARG A 334 20.70 12.18 12.22
N GLY A 335 20.67 12.87 11.08
CA GLY A 335 20.60 14.31 10.96
C GLY A 335 19.27 14.87 11.44
N ALA A 336 19.24 16.18 11.67
CA ALA A 336 17.98 16.86 11.94
C ALA A 336 17.13 16.84 10.67
N ILE A 337 15.82 16.63 10.82
CA ILE A 337 14.87 16.57 9.71
C ILE A 337 14.73 18.00 9.11
N ASP A 338 15.51 18.32 8.07
CA ASP A 338 15.50 19.66 7.44
C ASP A 338 14.41 19.80 6.36
N ARG A 339 14.06 18.71 5.65
CA ARG A 339 13.16 18.73 4.48
C ARG A 339 12.51 17.35 4.28
N SER A 340 11.20 17.30 4.06
CA SER A 340 10.62 16.17 3.34
C SER A 340 10.74 16.48 1.85
N ILE A 341 11.25 15.51 1.08
CA ILE A 341 11.41 15.62 -0.37
C ILE A 341 10.03 15.64 -1.05
N LEU A 342 9.01 15.07 -0.40
CA LEU A 342 7.66 14.88 -0.97
C LEU A 342 6.55 15.64 -0.23
N GLY A 343 6.85 16.39 0.83
CA GLY A 343 5.80 16.95 1.70
C GLY A 343 6.21 18.13 2.57
N GLY A 344 5.98 19.35 2.07
CA GLY A 344 5.81 20.56 2.87
C GLY A 344 7.04 21.07 3.65
N ILE A 345 7.18 22.40 3.71
CA ILE A 345 8.18 23.04 4.55
C ILE A 345 7.79 22.79 6.02
N PRO A 346 8.68 22.23 6.87
CA PRO A 346 8.34 22.00 8.27
C PRO A 346 8.01 23.34 8.94
N LEU A 347 7.00 23.32 9.83
CA LEU A 347 6.34 24.52 10.36
C LEU A 347 7.31 25.58 10.94
N TRP A 348 8.42 25.14 11.56
CA TRP A 348 9.47 26.03 12.10
C TRP A 348 10.16 26.87 11.02
N LYS A 349 10.34 26.29 9.82
CA LYS A 349 10.93 26.94 8.65
C LYS A 349 9.93 27.83 7.92
N LEU A 350 8.62 27.58 8.09
CA LEU A 350 7.53 28.45 7.62
C LEU A 350 7.26 29.66 8.54
N LEU A 351 7.49 29.51 9.85
CA LEU A 351 7.29 30.56 10.86
C LEU A 351 8.56 31.36 11.18
N GLU A 352 9.68 31.09 10.51
CA GLU A 352 10.99 31.72 10.76
C GLU A 352 11.36 31.70 12.26
N LEU A 353 10.97 30.63 12.97
CA LEU A 353 11.31 30.49 14.38
C LEU A 353 12.82 30.33 14.51
N GLU A 354 13.43 31.16 15.34
CA GLU A 354 14.88 31.21 15.58
C GLU A 354 15.39 29.92 16.27
N ASP A 355 14.48 29.14 16.86
CA ASP A 355 14.75 27.80 17.39
C ASP A 355 14.56 26.79 16.24
N GLY A 356 15.67 26.48 15.57
CA GLY A 356 15.71 25.47 14.51
C GLY A 356 15.41 24.05 15.03
N PRO A 357 15.37 23.04 14.15
CA PRO A 357 15.13 21.66 14.56
C PRO A 357 16.22 21.23 15.56
N SER A 358 15.88 20.29 16.44
CA SER A 358 16.78 19.84 17.50
C SER A 358 18.18 19.55 16.95
N LYS A 359 19.21 20.10 17.61
CA LYS A 359 20.62 19.81 17.26
C LYS A 359 21.03 18.38 17.63
N SER A 360 20.21 17.68 18.42
CA SER A 360 20.44 16.29 18.82
C SER A 360 20.42 15.37 17.59
N LEU A 361 21.23 14.31 17.64
CA LEU A 361 21.15 13.23 16.68
C LEU A 361 19.84 12.46 16.86
N ARG A 362 19.28 11.94 15.77
CA ARG A 362 18.18 10.97 15.86
C ARG A 362 18.68 9.70 16.58
N PRO A 363 17.82 9.04 17.34
CA PRO A 363 18.19 7.81 18.03
C PRO A 363 18.48 6.68 17.03
N THR A 364 19.34 5.75 17.44
CA THR A 364 19.51 4.45 16.79
C THR A 364 19.14 3.37 17.79
N ILE A 365 18.58 2.25 17.30
CA ILE A 365 18.23 1.12 18.14
C ILE A 365 19.48 0.51 18.79
N ASP A 366 19.36 0.10 20.05
CA ASP A 366 20.42 -0.61 20.76
C ASP A 366 20.44 -2.09 20.34
N ILE A 367 21.42 -2.43 19.51
CA ILE A 367 21.60 -3.76 18.93
C ILE A 367 21.78 -4.82 20.03
N ALA A 368 22.59 -4.52 21.05
CA ALA A 368 22.88 -5.48 22.11
C ALA A 368 21.63 -5.74 22.96
N HIS A 369 20.86 -4.69 23.22
CA HIS A 369 19.59 -4.78 23.94
C HIS A 369 18.57 -5.65 23.19
N MET A 370 18.41 -5.45 21.87
CA MET A 370 17.51 -6.28 21.06
C MET A 370 17.94 -7.75 21.01
N GLN A 371 19.25 -7.99 20.86
CA GLN A 371 19.82 -9.34 20.89
C GLN A 371 19.59 -10.03 22.24
N GLU A 372 19.64 -9.31 23.36
CA GLU A 372 19.41 -9.87 24.70
C GLU A 372 18.02 -10.51 24.83
N PHE A 373 17.01 -9.95 24.17
CA PHE A 373 15.63 -10.46 24.18
C PHE A 373 15.30 -11.42 23.03
N GLY A 374 16.31 -11.85 22.26
CA GLY A 374 16.11 -12.76 21.14
C GLY A 374 15.43 -12.12 19.92
N LEU A 375 15.52 -10.79 19.79
CA LEU A 375 15.05 -10.02 18.63
C LEU A 375 16.23 -9.55 17.78
N GLY A 376 17.25 -10.42 17.66
CA GLY A 376 18.48 -10.12 16.94
C GLY A 376 18.28 -9.94 15.44
N ASP A 377 17.26 -10.60 14.87
CA ASP A 377 16.94 -10.55 13.44
C ASP A 377 16.55 -9.11 13.03
N LEU A 378 15.78 -8.41 13.86
CA LEU A 378 15.38 -7.00 13.61
C LEU A 378 16.56 -6.00 13.55
N VAL A 379 17.77 -6.43 13.88
CA VAL A 379 19.00 -5.62 13.95
C VAL A 379 20.19 -6.31 13.29
N ASP A 380 19.96 -7.21 12.32
CA ASP A 380 20.95 -8.11 11.72
C ASP A 380 21.75 -7.54 10.53
N ALA A 381 21.97 -6.23 10.49
CA ALA A 381 22.59 -5.56 9.34
C ALA A 381 24.02 -6.05 9.02
N SER A 382 24.38 -6.05 7.74
CA SER A 382 25.64 -6.64 7.24
C SER A 382 26.91 -5.82 7.58
N ASN A 383 26.77 -4.51 7.79
CA ASN A 383 27.90 -3.57 7.95
C ASN A 383 27.93 -2.89 9.33
N ILE A 384 27.60 -3.63 10.39
CA ILE A 384 27.63 -3.09 11.76
C ILE A 384 29.08 -2.79 12.18
N THR A 385 29.31 -1.55 12.59
CA THR A 385 30.60 -1.06 13.08
C THR A 385 30.41 -0.01 14.17
N THR A 386 31.48 0.25 14.93
CA THR A 386 31.57 1.47 15.73
C THR A 386 31.87 2.65 14.81
N TYR A 387 31.15 3.74 14.98
CA TYR A 387 31.38 4.99 14.28
C TYR A 387 31.26 6.18 15.24
N TRP A 388 31.78 7.32 14.81
CA TRP A 388 31.75 8.58 15.52
C TRP A 388 31.08 9.64 14.67
N THR A 389 30.11 10.33 15.24
CA THR A 389 29.38 11.42 14.58
C THR A 389 29.78 12.76 15.17
N THR A 390 29.96 13.74 14.29
CA THR A 390 30.15 15.15 14.64
C THR A 390 29.42 16.04 13.64
N ARG A 391 29.35 17.34 13.93
CA ARG A 391 28.81 18.35 13.01
C ARG A 391 29.92 19.29 12.56
N ASP A 392 29.90 19.67 11.29
CA ASP A 392 30.77 20.74 10.77
C ASP A 392 30.28 22.13 11.22
N ALA A 393 30.98 23.18 10.78
CA ALA A 393 30.65 24.56 11.12
C ALA A 393 29.31 25.01 10.48
N GLU A 394 28.90 24.33 9.42
CA GLU A 394 27.69 24.53 8.64
C GLU A 394 26.48 23.72 9.17
N GLY A 395 26.71 22.79 10.12
CA GLY A 395 25.69 21.96 10.75
C GLY A 395 25.45 20.59 10.09
N ASN A 396 26.18 20.26 9.02
CA ASN A 396 26.10 18.97 8.35
C ASN A 396 26.73 17.87 9.21
N LEU A 397 26.21 16.65 9.08
CA LEU A 397 26.77 15.51 9.77
C LEU A 397 28.04 15.02 9.08
N ILE A 398 29.08 14.81 9.90
CA ILE A 398 30.29 14.10 9.52
C ILE A 398 30.30 12.77 10.28
N VAL A 399 30.40 11.68 9.52
CA VAL A 399 30.55 10.32 10.04
C VAL A 399 32.01 9.88 9.86
N SER A 400 32.63 9.43 10.94
CA SER A 400 34.02 8.95 10.96
C SER A 400 34.10 7.55 11.54
N LEU A 401 34.99 6.71 10.99
CA LEU A 401 35.38 5.41 11.57
C LEU A 401 36.58 5.52 12.52
N GLU A 402 37.13 6.73 12.66
CA GLU A 402 38.20 7.03 13.60
C GLU A 402 37.66 7.90 14.74
N ALA A 403 38.10 7.60 15.96
CA ALA A 403 37.74 8.36 17.14
C ALA A 403 38.21 9.82 17.01
N CYS A 404 37.32 10.76 17.31
CA CYS A 404 37.60 12.19 17.27
C CYS A 404 37.16 12.89 18.56
N GLU A 405 37.86 13.98 18.90
CA GLU A 405 37.61 14.75 20.13
C GLU A 405 36.29 15.53 19.99
N GLY A 406 35.35 15.29 20.92
CA GLY A 406 34.03 15.91 20.91
C GLY A 406 32.97 15.19 20.08
N CYS A 407 33.29 14.04 19.49
CA CYS A 407 32.36 13.23 18.71
C CYS A 407 31.54 12.27 19.59
N GLU A 408 30.29 12.02 19.20
CA GLU A 408 29.44 11.01 19.84
C GLU A 408 29.76 9.62 19.26
N GLN A 409 30.15 8.68 20.12
CA GLN A 409 30.40 7.29 19.71
C GLN A 409 29.06 6.56 19.60
N SER A 410 28.89 5.75 18.55
CA SER A 410 27.71 4.91 18.36
C SER A 410 28.09 3.57 17.72
N TYR A 411 27.22 2.59 17.85
CA TYR A 411 27.38 1.24 17.30
C TYR A 411 26.19 0.93 16.39
N GLY A 412 26.45 0.63 15.12
CA GLY A 412 25.41 0.45 14.10
C GLY A 412 25.99 0.53 12.69
N ILE A 413 25.19 1.00 11.72
CA ILE A 413 25.61 1.13 10.32
C ILE A 413 25.85 2.58 9.93
N THR A 414 26.79 2.83 9.02
CA THR A 414 27.10 4.20 8.56
C THR A 414 26.20 4.67 7.43
N THR A 415 25.81 3.75 6.55
CA THR A 415 24.97 3.98 5.37
C THR A 415 24.13 2.73 5.14
N ARG A 416 23.01 2.85 4.44
CA ARG A 416 22.19 1.70 4.04
C ARG A 416 22.95 0.75 3.11
N SER A 417 22.65 -0.54 3.21
CA SER A 417 23.15 -1.58 2.30
C SER A 417 22.01 -2.04 1.41
N ALA A 418 22.23 -2.03 0.09
CA ALA A 418 21.25 -2.55 -0.87
C ALA A 418 21.09 -4.07 -0.81
N ASN A 419 21.97 -4.77 -0.07
CA ASN A 419 21.90 -6.22 0.13
C ASN A 419 21.14 -6.61 1.39
N ASP A 420 20.85 -5.64 2.27
CA ASP A 420 20.07 -5.90 3.47
C ASP A 420 18.60 -5.91 3.04
N MET A 421 17.94 -7.05 3.21
CA MET A 421 16.56 -7.27 2.80
C MET A 421 15.80 -7.89 3.95
N SER A 422 14.54 -7.49 4.16
CA SER A 422 13.68 -8.15 5.13
C SER A 422 13.37 -9.56 4.64
N VAL A 423 13.83 -10.57 5.37
CA VAL A 423 13.64 -11.99 5.06
C VAL A 423 13.30 -12.78 6.30
N GLY A 424 12.56 -13.88 6.15
CA GLY A 424 12.26 -14.77 7.28
C GLY A 424 11.47 -14.08 8.39
N ASP A 425 12.00 -14.10 9.62
CA ASP A 425 11.31 -13.61 10.82
C ASP A 425 11.11 -12.08 10.80
N ASP A 426 12.00 -11.30 10.17
CA ASP A 426 11.80 -9.85 9.99
C ASP A 426 10.57 -9.54 9.14
N PHE A 427 10.34 -10.38 8.14
CA PHE A 427 9.22 -10.21 7.23
C PHE A 427 7.89 -10.49 7.93
N VAL A 428 7.88 -11.46 8.87
CA VAL A 428 6.76 -11.73 9.78
C VAL A 428 6.48 -10.49 10.65
N PHE A 429 7.51 -9.85 11.23
CA PHE A 429 7.31 -8.61 11.99
C PHE A 429 6.75 -7.46 11.14
N SER A 430 7.20 -7.33 9.89
CA SER A 430 6.67 -6.31 8.99
C SER A 430 5.16 -6.47 8.75
N ALA A 431 4.67 -7.71 8.58
CA ALA A 431 3.24 -8.02 8.44
C ALA A 431 2.44 -7.65 9.71
N THR A 432 3.01 -7.88 10.88
CA THR A 432 2.42 -7.48 12.17
C THR A 432 2.38 -5.97 12.37
N PHE A 433 3.44 -5.26 11.97
CA PHE A 433 3.48 -3.80 12.10
C PHE A 433 2.45 -3.11 11.21
N VAL A 434 2.31 -3.53 9.95
CA VAL A 434 1.26 -2.97 9.08
C VAL A 434 -0.14 -3.29 9.60
N ALA A 435 -0.37 -4.50 10.14
CA ALA A 435 -1.64 -4.86 10.77
C ALA A 435 -1.94 -3.98 11.99
N SER A 436 -0.93 -3.70 12.81
CA SER A 436 -1.06 -2.89 14.03
C SER A 436 -1.32 -1.41 13.73
N ALA A 437 -0.85 -0.94 12.57
CA ALA A 437 -1.17 0.39 12.06
C ALA A 437 -2.61 0.51 11.52
N ALA A 438 -3.23 -0.60 11.14
CA ALA A 438 -4.56 -0.63 10.53
C ALA A 438 -5.70 -0.38 11.53
N ASP A 439 -6.92 -0.28 10.98
CA ASP A 439 -8.15 -0.18 11.78
C ASP A 439 -8.50 -1.50 12.42
N LYS A 440 -8.74 -1.49 13.73
CA LYS A 440 -9.00 -2.70 14.54
C LYS A 440 -10.19 -3.55 14.08
N THR A 441 -11.10 -2.98 13.29
CA THR A 441 -12.30 -3.64 12.75
C THR A 441 -12.28 -3.79 11.23
N GLY A 442 -11.19 -3.37 10.57
CA GLY A 442 -11.05 -3.46 9.12
C GLY A 442 -10.58 -4.85 8.67
N ARG A 443 -10.41 -5.00 7.35
CA ARG A 443 -9.72 -6.13 6.72
C ARG A 443 -8.48 -5.68 5.96
N MET A 444 -7.47 -6.51 5.95
CA MET A 444 -6.28 -6.36 5.11
C MET A 444 -6.48 -7.13 3.81
N THR A 445 -6.50 -6.40 2.70
CA THR A 445 -6.60 -6.95 1.34
C THR A 445 -5.30 -6.75 0.59
N MET A 446 -5.09 -7.55 -0.46
CA MET A 446 -3.88 -7.46 -1.28
C MET A 446 -3.74 -6.06 -1.90
N ASP A 447 -4.82 -5.52 -2.46
CA ASP A 447 -4.83 -4.17 -3.02
C ASP A 447 -4.39 -3.13 -1.98
N LYS A 448 -4.91 -3.22 -0.75
CA LYS A 448 -4.53 -2.32 0.33
C LYS A 448 -3.02 -2.36 0.61
N VAL A 449 -2.42 -3.53 0.66
CA VAL A 449 -0.97 -3.69 0.84
C VAL A 449 -0.20 -3.11 -0.34
N VAL A 450 -0.60 -3.42 -1.57
CA VAL A 450 0.08 -2.94 -2.78
C VAL A 450 0.00 -1.42 -2.90
N TYR A 451 -1.18 -0.84 -2.73
CA TYR A 451 -1.35 0.61 -2.78
C TYR A 451 -0.63 1.31 -1.63
N LEU A 452 -0.67 0.75 -0.41
CA LEU A 452 0.09 1.30 0.72
C LEU A 452 1.59 1.32 0.38
N ASN A 453 2.12 0.22 -0.16
CA ASN A 453 3.52 0.13 -0.57
C ASN A 453 3.87 1.10 -1.70
N SER A 454 2.94 1.37 -2.62
CA SER A 454 3.11 2.39 -3.65
C SER A 454 3.17 3.81 -3.08
N ILE A 455 2.26 4.17 -2.17
CA ILE A 455 2.27 5.49 -1.51
C ILE A 455 3.54 5.66 -0.67
N LEU A 456 3.97 4.61 0.00
CA LEU A 456 5.18 4.59 0.82
C LEU A 456 6.46 4.40 0.00
N GLY A 457 6.41 4.41 -1.33
CA GLY A 457 7.59 4.27 -2.20
C GLY A 457 8.37 2.97 -2.04
N ILE A 458 7.74 1.92 -1.49
CA ILE A 458 8.26 0.54 -1.47
C ILE A 458 8.07 -0.09 -2.87
N ASN A 459 6.89 0.13 -3.46
CA ASN A 459 6.70 -0.11 -4.89
C ASN A 459 7.10 1.15 -5.67
N LEU A 460 7.86 0.97 -6.75
CA LEU A 460 8.30 2.05 -7.62
C LEU A 460 7.35 2.10 -8.82
N VAL A 461 6.19 2.72 -8.63
CA VAL A 461 5.13 2.86 -9.67
C VAL A 461 4.95 4.29 -10.15
N VAL A 462 5.52 5.26 -9.43
CA VAL A 462 5.50 6.68 -9.76
C VAL A 462 6.91 7.25 -9.64
N GLY A 463 7.18 8.29 -10.44
CA GLY A 463 8.47 8.97 -10.44
C GLY A 463 9.50 8.35 -11.38
N TYR A 464 10.77 8.65 -11.12
CA TYR A 464 11.91 8.29 -11.95
C TYR A 464 13.02 7.61 -11.13
N SER A 465 13.84 6.81 -11.79
CA SER A 465 14.94 6.09 -11.13
C SER A 465 16.00 7.01 -10.53
N GLU A 466 16.20 8.18 -11.11
CA GLU A 466 17.23 9.13 -10.71
C GLU A 466 16.75 10.57 -10.94
N TYR A 467 17.10 11.44 -10.01
CA TYR A 467 16.82 12.87 -10.04
C TYR A 467 18.12 13.66 -9.87
N ASP A 468 18.20 14.84 -10.48
CA ASP A 468 19.30 15.77 -10.30
C ASP A 468 19.15 16.60 -9.00
N GLU A 469 20.12 17.49 -8.74
CA GLU A 469 20.11 18.37 -7.55
C GLU A 469 18.91 19.33 -7.49
N ASN A 470 18.21 19.56 -8.60
CA ASN A 470 17.03 20.42 -8.70
C ASN A 470 15.71 19.64 -8.55
N GLY A 471 15.78 18.30 -8.45
CA GLY A 471 14.61 17.43 -8.40
C GLY A 471 14.02 17.12 -9.78
N ASP A 472 14.75 17.39 -10.86
CA ASP A 472 14.35 17.04 -12.22
C ASP A 472 14.92 15.65 -12.59
N PRO A 473 14.20 14.83 -13.39
CA PRO A 473 14.69 13.53 -13.79
C PRO A 473 15.92 13.66 -14.69
N VAL A 474 16.97 12.89 -14.39
CA VAL A 474 18.20 12.93 -15.20
C VAL A 474 17.94 12.39 -16.61
N PRO A 475 18.67 12.87 -17.65
CA PRO A 475 18.56 12.31 -18.99
C PRO A 475 18.86 10.81 -19.00
N GLY A 476 17.87 9.99 -19.37
CA GLY A 476 17.96 8.53 -19.35
C GLY A 476 17.38 7.85 -18.11
N ALA A 477 16.82 8.62 -17.16
CA ALA A 477 16.12 8.05 -16.01
C ALA A 477 14.93 7.19 -16.45
N ILE A 478 14.78 6.04 -15.81
CA ILE A 478 13.66 5.13 -16.06
C ILE A 478 12.43 5.74 -15.40
N SER A 479 11.37 5.98 -16.19
CA SER A 479 10.07 6.39 -15.66
C SER A 479 9.35 5.17 -15.10
N TYR A 480 9.07 5.19 -13.80
CA TYR A 480 8.35 4.13 -13.10
C TYR A 480 6.86 4.09 -13.44
N THR A 481 6.31 5.19 -13.94
CA THR A 481 4.95 5.23 -14.50
C THR A 481 4.82 4.37 -15.76
N LYS A 482 5.92 4.19 -16.51
CA LYS A 482 5.97 3.33 -17.70
C LYS A 482 6.50 1.93 -17.42
N ASN A 483 7.39 1.82 -16.44
CA ASN A 483 8.02 0.56 -16.05
C ASN A 483 7.87 0.39 -14.54
N PRO A 484 6.68 0.03 -14.05
CA PRO A 484 6.44 -0.13 -12.63
C PRO A 484 7.25 -1.30 -12.09
N VAL A 485 7.85 -1.12 -10.91
CA VAL A 485 8.57 -2.16 -10.18
C VAL A 485 7.85 -2.43 -8.87
N TYR A 486 7.26 -3.63 -8.77
CA TYR A 486 6.59 -4.09 -7.56
C TYR A 486 7.57 -4.81 -6.63
N PHE A 487 7.36 -4.67 -5.33
CA PHE A 487 8.14 -5.39 -4.33
C PHE A 487 7.92 -6.89 -4.47
N ASN A 488 9.02 -7.65 -4.47
CA ASN A 488 8.95 -9.10 -4.59
C ASN A 488 8.79 -9.76 -3.22
N PHE A 489 7.56 -10.14 -2.87
CA PHE A 489 7.29 -10.83 -1.61
C PHE A 489 7.78 -12.28 -1.61
N ALA A 490 7.99 -12.90 -2.77
CA ALA A 490 8.47 -14.30 -2.86
C ALA A 490 9.82 -14.51 -2.15
N THR A 491 10.69 -13.49 -2.17
CA THR A 491 12.00 -13.57 -1.51
C THR A 491 11.92 -13.44 0.00
N GLY A 492 10.87 -12.78 0.53
CA GLY A 492 10.68 -12.54 1.96
C GLY A 492 9.76 -13.56 2.65
N MET A 493 8.63 -13.92 2.00
CA MET A 493 7.59 -14.79 2.53
C MET A 493 7.52 -16.12 1.77
N ASN A 494 8.38 -17.07 2.14
CA ASN A 494 8.41 -18.39 1.52
C ASN A 494 7.19 -19.24 1.88
N GLU A 495 6.76 -19.22 3.15
CA GLU A 495 5.58 -19.93 3.64
C GLU A 495 5.07 -19.28 4.93
N TYR A 496 3.78 -18.96 4.95
CA TYR A 496 3.03 -18.61 6.14
C TYR A 496 2.12 -19.78 6.51
N ASN A 497 2.22 -20.29 7.74
CA ASN A 497 1.27 -21.26 8.30
C ASN A 497 0.61 -20.70 9.56
N ARG A 498 -0.71 -20.47 9.48
CA ARG A 498 -1.49 -19.83 10.53
C ARG A 498 -1.45 -20.61 11.85
N GLN A 499 -1.68 -21.91 11.82
CA GLN A 499 -1.71 -22.72 13.04
C GLN A 499 -0.39 -22.64 13.80
N SER A 500 0.74 -22.76 13.10
CA SER A 500 2.08 -22.69 13.69
C SER A 500 2.42 -21.30 14.23
N ALA A 501 2.02 -20.24 13.52
CA ALA A 501 2.27 -18.87 13.93
C ALA A 501 1.56 -18.54 15.26
N PHE A 502 0.26 -18.85 15.34
CA PHE A 502 -0.53 -18.53 16.54
C PHE A 502 -0.40 -19.54 17.68
N ALA A 503 0.16 -20.74 17.42
CA ALA A 503 0.58 -21.64 18.49
C ALA A 503 1.78 -21.09 19.29
N ASN A 504 2.60 -20.24 18.65
CA ASN A 504 3.77 -19.59 19.26
C ASN A 504 3.49 -18.13 19.66
N ARG A 505 2.22 -17.76 19.87
CA ARG A 505 1.80 -16.42 20.34
C ARG A 505 0.82 -16.58 21.50
N GLY A 506 0.48 -15.50 22.18
CA GLY A 506 -0.52 -15.52 23.26
C GLY A 506 0.05 -15.18 24.62
N ASN A 507 -0.35 -15.93 25.64
CA ASN A 507 0.09 -15.72 27.00
C ASN A 507 1.54 -16.17 27.15
N LYS A 508 2.35 -15.30 27.75
CA LYS A 508 3.78 -15.55 27.98
C LYS A 508 3.97 -16.68 29.00
N VAL A 509 4.71 -17.72 28.60
CA VAL A 509 5.05 -18.89 29.44
C VAL A 509 6.44 -18.72 30.05
N THR A 510 7.41 -18.25 29.26
CA THR A 510 8.77 -17.95 29.74
C THR A 510 9.15 -16.52 29.43
N GLU A 511 9.84 -15.89 30.38
CA GLU A 511 10.40 -14.55 30.18
C GLU A 511 11.50 -14.57 29.10
N PRO A 512 11.58 -13.51 28.26
CA PRO A 512 12.69 -13.34 27.33
C PRO A 512 13.97 -12.98 28.10
N GLY A 513 15.14 -13.29 27.52
CA GLY A 513 16.42 -12.88 28.09
C GLY A 513 17.58 -13.84 27.82
N GLY A 514 18.79 -13.33 27.99
CA GLY A 514 20.02 -14.10 27.76
C GLY A 514 20.18 -14.58 26.32
N GLY A 515 19.61 -13.84 25.36
CA GLY A 515 19.61 -14.17 23.94
C GLY A 515 18.44 -15.03 23.47
N ASN A 516 17.52 -15.41 24.36
CA ASN A 516 16.38 -16.25 23.99
C ASN A 516 15.08 -15.43 23.97
N PRO A 517 14.24 -15.62 22.93
CA PRO A 517 12.92 -15.00 22.89
C PRO A 517 11.99 -15.63 23.94
N ALA A 518 10.94 -14.89 24.28
CA ALA A 518 9.86 -15.40 25.11
C ALA A 518 9.13 -16.56 24.40
N THR A 519 8.59 -17.50 25.18
CA THR A 519 7.74 -18.58 24.68
C THR A 519 6.29 -18.36 25.09
N TYR A 520 5.36 -18.87 24.28
CA TYR A 520 3.92 -18.64 24.42
C TYR A 520 3.14 -19.94 24.34
N ASP A 521 1.90 -19.93 24.84
CA ASP A 521 1.05 -21.13 24.96
C ASP A 521 -0.04 -21.27 23.89
N GLY A 522 -0.17 -20.31 22.98
CA GLY A 522 -1.24 -20.28 21.96
C GLY A 522 -2.61 -19.83 22.48
N ASN A 523 -2.71 -19.43 23.76
CA ASN A 523 -3.93 -18.97 24.38
C ASN A 523 -3.86 -17.48 24.67
N VAL A 524 -5.01 -16.84 24.74
CA VAL A 524 -5.11 -15.46 25.21
C VAL A 524 -6.12 -15.36 26.33
N THR A 525 -5.74 -14.64 27.38
CA THR A 525 -6.63 -14.42 28.52
C THR A 525 -7.63 -13.30 28.21
N VAL A 526 -8.91 -13.64 28.14
CA VAL A 526 -9.99 -12.72 27.77
C VAL A 526 -11.18 -12.84 28.73
N LEU A 527 -12.09 -11.86 28.70
CA LEU A 527 -13.35 -11.94 29.41
C LEU A 527 -14.39 -12.69 28.57
N VAL A 528 -14.93 -13.77 29.12
CA VAL A 528 -16.01 -14.56 28.51
C VAL A 528 -17.20 -14.57 29.46
N GLU A 529 -18.41 -14.53 28.91
CA GLU A 529 -19.63 -14.66 29.71
C GLU A 529 -19.76 -16.09 30.28
N ASP A 530 -20.03 -16.19 31.58
CA ASP A 530 -20.23 -17.47 32.26
C ASP A 530 -21.50 -18.15 31.72
N PRO A 531 -21.38 -19.33 31.08
CA PRO A 531 -22.54 -20.04 30.54
C PRO A 531 -23.53 -20.50 31.62
N ALA A 532 -23.10 -20.59 32.89
CA ALA A 532 -23.98 -20.92 34.00
C ALA A 532 -24.77 -19.70 34.52
N THR A 533 -24.25 -18.48 34.31
CA THR A 533 -24.79 -17.25 34.91
C THR A 533 -24.76 -16.10 33.92
N ALA A 534 -25.79 -15.99 33.08
CA ALA A 534 -25.95 -14.90 32.12
C ALA A 534 -25.75 -13.51 32.79
N GLY A 535 -24.94 -12.66 32.17
CA GLY A 535 -24.53 -11.34 32.64
C GLY A 535 -23.29 -11.32 33.55
N THR A 536 -22.71 -12.48 33.90
CA THR A 536 -21.45 -12.56 34.65
C THR A 536 -20.30 -12.83 33.70
N TRP A 537 -19.24 -12.03 33.76
CA TRP A 537 -18.05 -12.18 32.92
C TRP A 537 -16.89 -12.72 33.76
N VAL A 538 -16.22 -13.76 33.25
CA VAL A 538 -15.10 -14.43 33.91
C VAL A 538 -13.87 -14.40 33.02
N GLN A 539 -12.72 -14.22 33.65
CA GLN A 539 -11.43 -14.30 32.98
C GLN A 539 -11.13 -15.75 32.63
N THR A 540 -10.95 -16.02 31.34
CA THR A 540 -10.74 -17.38 30.82
C THR A 540 -9.62 -17.37 29.77
N ASP A 541 -8.75 -18.37 29.82
CA ASP A 541 -7.75 -18.60 28.78
C ASP A 541 -8.41 -19.32 27.60
N MET A 542 -8.44 -18.64 26.46
CA MET A 542 -9.08 -19.14 25.25
C MET A 542 -8.03 -19.40 24.17
N PRO A 543 -8.08 -20.54 23.45
CA PRO A 543 -7.15 -20.81 22.37
C PRO A 543 -7.39 -19.85 21.20
N ILE A 544 -6.35 -19.12 20.78
CA ILE A 544 -6.46 -18.11 19.70
C ILE A 544 -6.93 -18.78 18.41
N PHE A 545 -6.28 -19.89 18.04
CA PHE A 545 -6.51 -20.54 16.76
C PHE A 545 -7.97 -20.95 16.52
N ALA A 546 -8.66 -21.48 17.53
CA ALA A 546 -10.04 -21.93 17.39
C ALA A 546 -11.07 -20.80 17.55
N ASN A 547 -10.76 -19.75 18.34
CA ASN A 547 -11.71 -18.69 18.66
C ASN A 547 -11.67 -17.52 17.68
N VAL A 548 -10.49 -17.21 17.12
CA VAL A 548 -10.33 -16.13 16.14
C VAL A 548 -10.58 -16.64 14.72
N PHE A 549 -9.97 -17.77 14.35
CA PHE A 549 -10.00 -18.29 12.98
C PHE A 549 -10.95 -19.47 12.79
N GLY A 550 -11.93 -19.62 13.66
CA GLY A 550 -12.73 -20.83 13.75
C GLY A 550 -14.16 -20.60 14.23
N ASP A 551 -14.83 -21.69 14.57
CA ASP A 551 -16.17 -21.66 15.16
C ASP A 551 -16.17 -21.71 16.70
N GLY A 552 -15.00 -21.49 17.32
CA GLY A 552 -14.78 -21.63 18.76
C GLY A 552 -14.50 -23.07 19.20
N THR A 553 -14.61 -24.06 18.31
CA THR A 553 -14.31 -25.47 18.60
C THR A 553 -13.22 -26.04 17.72
N THR A 554 -13.13 -25.58 16.47
CA THR A 554 -12.11 -25.97 15.50
C THR A 554 -11.56 -24.73 14.81
N GLY A 555 -10.24 -24.64 14.66
CA GLY A 555 -9.60 -23.56 13.90
C GLY A 555 -9.49 -23.90 12.41
N GLN A 556 -9.58 -22.90 11.55
CA GLN A 556 -9.34 -23.04 10.12
C GLN A 556 -7.88 -22.72 9.82
N ASP A 557 -7.11 -23.74 9.42
CA ASP A 557 -5.73 -23.53 9.00
C ASP A 557 -5.66 -22.85 7.63
N PHE A 558 -4.58 -22.11 7.41
CA PHE A 558 -4.27 -21.47 6.14
C PHE A 558 -2.77 -21.56 5.90
N THR A 559 -2.42 -21.88 4.66
CA THR A 559 -1.05 -21.80 4.16
C THR A 559 -1.02 -20.91 2.94
N GLY A 560 -0.06 -19.99 2.91
CA GLY A 560 0.11 -19.07 1.80
C GLY A 560 1.57 -18.69 1.62
N THR A 561 1.91 -18.22 0.43
CA THR A 561 3.28 -17.80 0.07
C THR A 561 3.22 -16.40 -0.56
N ASP A 562 4.36 -15.74 -0.70
CA ASP A 562 4.45 -14.46 -1.43
C ASP A 562 3.50 -13.42 -0.80
N ILE A 563 2.96 -12.49 -1.60
CA ILE A 563 2.04 -11.46 -1.15
C ILE A 563 0.75 -12.04 -0.55
N SER A 564 0.33 -13.24 -0.98
CA SER A 564 -0.86 -13.90 -0.43
C SER A 564 -0.65 -14.32 1.03
N GLY A 565 0.51 -14.88 1.34
CA GLY A 565 0.92 -15.23 2.70
C GLY A 565 1.08 -13.99 3.58
N PHE A 566 1.73 -12.95 3.05
CA PHE A 566 1.87 -11.67 3.75
C PHE A 566 0.52 -11.03 4.10
N THR A 567 -0.37 -10.93 3.11
CA THR A 567 -1.70 -10.32 3.30
C THR A 567 -2.53 -11.12 4.30
N ALA A 568 -2.53 -12.45 4.19
CA ALA A 568 -3.25 -13.32 5.11
C ALA A 568 -2.73 -13.19 6.54
N MET A 569 -1.40 -13.16 6.72
CA MET A 569 -0.81 -12.94 8.03
C MET A 569 -1.19 -11.57 8.62
N SER A 570 -1.08 -10.50 7.85
CA SER A 570 -1.48 -9.17 8.31
C SER A 570 -2.97 -9.10 8.67
N ASP A 571 -3.84 -9.77 7.90
CA ASP A 571 -5.27 -9.83 8.22
C ASP A 571 -5.54 -10.66 9.49
N ASP A 572 -4.85 -11.79 9.65
CA ASP A 572 -5.01 -12.66 10.82
C ASP A 572 -4.53 -11.97 12.12
N ASP A 573 -3.44 -11.19 12.04
CA ASP A 573 -2.95 -10.35 13.14
C ASP A 573 -3.98 -9.27 13.50
N LEU A 574 -4.59 -8.64 12.49
CA LEU A 574 -5.63 -7.64 12.68
C LEU A 574 -6.89 -8.23 13.33
N GLN A 575 -7.34 -9.41 12.87
CA GLN A 575 -8.46 -10.14 13.47
C GLN A 575 -8.18 -10.48 14.94
N THR A 576 -6.94 -10.88 15.26
CA THR A 576 -6.52 -11.16 16.63
C THR A 576 -6.55 -9.90 17.50
N ILE A 577 -6.05 -8.77 16.99
CA ILE A 577 -6.17 -7.45 17.66
C ILE A 577 -7.65 -7.13 17.93
N GLY A 578 -8.52 -7.30 16.93
CA GLY A 578 -9.95 -7.06 17.04
C GLY A 578 -10.61 -7.92 18.12
N TYR A 579 -10.27 -9.21 18.17
CA TYR A 579 -10.77 -10.15 19.18
C TYR A 579 -10.35 -9.73 20.60
N ILE A 580 -9.06 -9.47 20.81
CA ILE A 580 -8.51 -9.10 22.13
C ILE A 580 -9.13 -7.81 22.63
N HIS A 581 -9.26 -6.80 21.77
CA HIS A 581 -9.87 -5.53 22.15
C HIS A 581 -11.37 -5.65 22.46
N THR A 582 -12.07 -6.58 21.81
CA THR A 582 -13.49 -6.82 22.06
C THR A 582 -13.72 -7.45 23.44
N TYR A 583 -12.85 -8.37 23.86
CA TYR A 583 -12.96 -9.11 25.12
C TYR A 583 -11.93 -8.70 26.18
N GLN A 584 -11.40 -7.47 26.07
CA GLN A 584 -10.32 -6.97 26.92
C GLN A 584 -10.78 -6.79 28.38
N ILE A 585 -9.87 -7.06 29.32
CA ILE A 585 -10.11 -6.85 30.76
C ILE A 585 -10.04 -5.33 31.08
N PRO A 586 -11.08 -4.72 31.66
CA PRO A 586 -11.15 -3.26 31.90
C PRO A 586 -10.05 -2.65 32.79
N GLY A 587 -9.26 -3.47 33.49
CA GLY A 587 -8.19 -3.03 34.40
C GLY A 587 -6.79 -2.94 33.78
N LEU A 588 -6.60 -3.27 32.49
CA LEU A 588 -5.31 -3.25 31.77
C LEU A 588 -5.17 -2.04 30.82
N ARG A 589 -5.71 -0.87 31.17
CA ARG A 589 -5.56 0.38 30.40
C ARG A 589 -4.46 1.27 30.94
#